data_AF-A0A1G4T8J3-F1
#
_entry.id   AF-A0A1G4T8J3-F1
#
_cell.length_a   1.000
_cell.length_b   1.000
_cell.length_c   1.000
_cell.angle_alpha   90.00
_cell.angle_beta   90.00
_cell.angle_gamma   90.00
#
_symmetry.space_group_name_H-M   'P 1'
#
loop_
_entity.id
_entity.type
_entity.pdbx_description
1 polymer ?
#
loop_
_entity_poly.entity_id
_entity_poly.type
_entity_poly.pdbx_seq_one_letter_code
_entity_poly.pdbx_strand_id
1 'polypeptide(L)'
;MISFERPMGIGAIMDRSFQIYRKHFTVTFLLTLLFFGPLYLLQNVVLFDLSSVSLLPESGETIADSLERFAEAGGSGEELNIGLLLFSFLLLPIYVVAVLPAAVSSQLHLVRAAAEGASVGFKELLKSSFSRFWPMVGNTLLFGLILGGVYMAISTIVVFGVIIVAAVSIGIGAGIAEIGSDPFGGSIVLIVLLFVLYLLLVVVLTAGIGFFAIRFGFYLPVVALEDGRSSLGRSWRLTKGNFWRIFGIYFVLSIIYGVFTMGTYALLIAVFKLSLLGQLIYIVLSLLITPIYMIPYAVTYFDLRVRNEGADLEQMLAAGQSYGSYGSQPVETGDAAGRENGSLAKPSPEREPADANRSEEPERKND
;
A
#
# COMPACT_ATOMS: atom_id res chain seq x y z
N MET A 1 8.47 15.42 -21.93
CA MET A 1 9.14 15.08 -20.65
C MET A 1 8.11 15.26 -19.55
N ILE A 2 7.97 14.31 -18.62
CA ILE A 2 6.99 14.42 -17.52
C ILE A 2 7.76 14.90 -16.28
N SER A 3 7.69 16.19 -15.96
CA SER A 3 8.49 16.76 -14.86
C SER A 3 7.79 16.62 -13.51
N PHE A 4 8.47 16.03 -12.52
CA PHE A 4 8.02 15.95 -11.12
C PHE A 4 8.60 17.08 -10.23
N GLU A 5 9.08 18.18 -10.79
CA GLU A 5 9.82 19.21 -10.04
C GLU A 5 9.01 20.00 -9.00
N ARG A 6 7.67 19.85 -8.96
CA ARG A 6 6.81 20.60 -8.04
C ARG A 6 5.71 19.73 -7.43
N PRO A 7 5.27 20.04 -6.20
CA PRO A 7 4.11 19.41 -5.59
C PRO A 7 2.87 19.50 -6.48
N MET A 8 2.14 18.39 -6.62
CA MET A 8 0.97 18.27 -7.49
C MET A 8 -0.34 18.37 -6.71
N GLY A 9 -1.42 18.79 -7.37
CA GLY A 9 -2.78 18.57 -6.87
C GLY A 9 -3.25 17.13 -7.13
N ILE A 10 -4.38 16.72 -6.53
CA ILE A 10 -4.98 15.39 -6.75
C ILE A 10 -5.33 15.20 -8.24
N GLY A 11 -5.97 16.20 -8.86
CA GLY A 11 -6.31 16.15 -10.29
C GLY A 11 -5.08 16.03 -11.20
N ALA A 12 -3.97 16.69 -10.85
CA ALA A 12 -2.73 16.61 -11.62
C ALA A 12 -2.05 15.23 -11.50
N ILE A 13 -2.13 14.56 -10.34
CA ILE A 13 -1.66 13.17 -10.18
C ILE A 13 -2.45 12.25 -11.11
N MET A 14 -3.78 12.38 -11.12
CA MET A 14 -4.66 11.57 -11.95
C MET A 14 -4.41 11.80 -13.44
N ASP A 15 -4.40 13.06 -13.88
CA ASP A 15 -4.16 13.44 -15.27
C ASP A 15 -2.81 12.91 -15.78
N ARG A 16 -1.72 13.12 -15.02
CA ARG A 16 -0.40 12.58 -15.39
C ARG A 16 -0.37 11.06 -15.44
N SER A 17 -1.05 10.40 -14.51
CA SER A 17 -1.13 8.94 -14.51
C SER A 17 -1.82 8.41 -15.76
N PHE A 18 -2.92 9.03 -16.18
CA PHE A 18 -3.60 8.69 -17.43
C PHE A 18 -2.75 9.00 -18.67
N GLN A 19 -2.02 10.12 -18.67
CA GLN A 19 -1.10 10.45 -19.76
C GLN A 19 0.01 9.41 -19.89
N ILE A 20 0.62 8.99 -18.77
CA ILE A 20 1.64 7.93 -18.76
C ILE A 20 1.04 6.62 -19.27
N TYR A 21 -0.12 6.24 -18.73
CA TYR A 21 -0.81 5.01 -19.11
C TYR A 21 -1.11 4.97 -20.61
N ARG A 22 -1.70 6.04 -21.16
CA ARG A 22 -2.02 6.13 -22.58
C ARG A 22 -0.77 6.11 -23.46
N LYS A 23 0.28 6.84 -23.06
CA LYS A 23 1.52 6.94 -23.83
C LYS A 23 2.28 5.61 -23.89
N HIS A 24 2.22 4.82 -22.81
CA HIS A 24 2.95 3.55 -22.68
C HIS A 24 2.03 2.33 -22.59
N PHE A 25 0.83 2.46 -23.18
CA PHE A 25 -0.27 1.49 -23.06
C PHE A 25 0.17 0.05 -23.32
N THR A 26 0.79 -0.21 -24.47
CA THR A 26 1.16 -1.57 -24.90
C THR A 26 2.10 -2.23 -23.90
N VAL A 27 3.13 -1.52 -23.45
CA VAL A 27 4.11 -2.08 -22.51
C VAL A 27 3.46 -2.33 -21.15
N THR A 28 2.66 -1.38 -20.65
CA THR A 28 1.91 -1.54 -19.40
C THR A 28 0.93 -2.72 -19.45
N PHE A 29 0.16 -2.84 -20.54
CA PHE A 29 -0.81 -3.91 -20.73
C PHE A 29 -0.11 -5.27 -20.81
N LEU A 30 0.97 -5.40 -21.59
CA LEU A 30 1.71 -6.66 -21.71
C LEU A 30 2.35 -7.09 -20.37
N LEU A 31 2.89 -6.15 -19.59
CA LEU A 31 3.41 -6.46 -18.26
C LEU A 31 2.28 -6.90 -17.32
N THR A 32 1.14 -6.21 -17.35
CA THR A 32 -0.03 -6.58 -16.54
C THR A 32 -0.57 -7.94 -16.95
N LEU A 33 -0.69 -8.22 -18.25
CA LEU A 33 -1.08 -9.52 -18.77
C LEU A 33 -0.12 -10.62 -18.31
N LEU A 34 1.20 -10.37 -18.37
CA LEU A 34 2.20 -11.34 -17.92
C LEU A 34 2.09 -11.64 -16.42
N PHE A 35 1.95 -10.60 -15.59
CA PHE A 35 1.93 -10.76 -14.13
C PHE A 35 0.58 -11.22 -13.58
N PHE A 36 -0.55 -10.80 -14.16
CA PHE A 36 -1.89 -11.06 -13.62
C PHE A 36 -2.69 -12.06 -14.45
N GLY A 37 -2.43 -12.18 -15.75
CA GLY A 37 -3.17 -13.08 -16.64
C GLY A 37 -3.16 -14.54 -16.17
N PRO A 38 -1.98 -15.14 -15.89
CA PRO A 38 -1.92 -16.50 -15.36
C PRO A 38 -2.64 -16.67 -14.02
N LEU A 39 -2.58 -15.67 -13.12
CA LEU A 39 -3.31 -15.72 -11.85
C LEU A 39 -4.82 -15.75 -12.09
N TYR A 40 -5.35 -14.86 -12.93
CA TYR A 40 -6.78 -14.83 -13.21
C TYR A 40 -7.27 -16.13 -13.85
N LEU A 41 -6.48 -16.73 -14.75
CA LEU A 41 -6.81 -18.03 -15.31
C LEU A 41 -6.81 -19.12 -14.25
N LEU A 42 -5.77 -19.19 -13.41
CA LEU A 42 -5.69 -20.15 -12.30
C LEU A 42 -6.82 -19.96 -11.29
N GLN A 43 -7.19 -18.71 -10.98
CA GLN A 43 -8.32 -18.39 -10.13
C GLN A 43 -9.61 -19.01 -10.69
N ASN A 44 -9.86 -18.87 -12.00
CA ASN A 44 -11.08 -19.43 -12.58
C ASN A 44 -11.07 -20.97 -12.59
N VAL A 45 -9.93 -21.59 -12.90
CA VAL A 45 -9.76 -23.06 -12.85
C VAL A 45 -10.02 -23.63 -11.46
N VAL A 46 -9.62 -22.88 -10.43
CA VAL A 46 -9.71 -23.33 -9.04
C VAL A 46 -11.08 -23.03 -8.44
N LEU A 47 -11.69 -21.88 -8.75
CA LEU A 47 -12.97 -21.47 -8.15
C LEU A 47 -14.20 -22.01 -8.89
N PHE A 48 -14.09 -22.29 -10.19
CA PHE A 48 -15.20 -22.79 -11.00
C PHE A 48 -14.92 -24.20 -11.50
N ASP A 49 -15.93 -25.07 -11.43
CA ASP A 49 -15.89 -26.35 -12.12
C ASP A 49 -16.03 -26.12 -13.64
N LEU A 50 -14.89 -26.02 -14.33
CA LEU A 50 -14.83 -25.76 -15.77
C LEU A 50 -15.54 -26.83 -16.60
N SER A 51 -15.79 -28.02 -16.07
CA SER A 51 -16.56 -29.06 -16.79
C SER A 51 -18.06 -28.73 -16.84
N SER A 52 -18.54 -27.93 -15.90
CA SER A 52 -19.93 -27.46 -15.82
C SER A 52 -20.16 -26.12 -16.54
N VAL A 53 -19.10 -25.46 -17.02
CA VAL A 53 -19.19 -24.13 -17.64
C VAL A 53 -19.09 -24.26 -19.15
N SER A 54 -20.14 -23.83 -19.85
CA SER A 54 -20.18 -23.78 -21.30
C SER A 54 -19.27 -22.68 -21.86
N LEU A 55 -18.75 -22.89 -23.07
CA LEU A 55 -17.94 -21.88 -23.76
C LEU A 55 -18.76 -20.64 -24.11
N LEU A 56 -19.98 -20.86 -24.61
CA LEU A 56 -20.93 -19.84 -25.03
C LEU A 56 -22.15 -19.86 -24.10
N PRO A 57 -22.88 -18.74 -23.99
CA PRO A 57 -24.08 -18.67 -23.16
C PRO A 57 -25.11 -19.71 -23.61
N GLU A 58 -25.63 -20.52 -22.68
CA GLU A 58 -26.59 -21.56 -23.03
C GLU A 58 -28.00 -20.99 -23.24
N SER A 59 -28.71 -21.52 -24.24
CA SER A 59 -30.11 -21.19 -24.47
C SER A 59 -30.97 -21.74 -23.33
N GLY A 60 -31.44 -20.86 -22.45
CA GLY A 60 -32.27 -21.21 -21.29
C GLY A 60 -31.66 -20.81 -19.95
N GLU A 61 -30.35 -20.55 -19.89
CA GLU A 61 -29.70 -20.03 -18.67
C GLU A 61 -30.19 -18.61 -18.39
N THR A 62 -30.73 -18.41 -17.19
CA THR A 62 -31.19 -17.10 -16.74
C THR A 62 -30.06 -16.32 -16.06
N ILE A 63 -30.27 -15.02 -15.86
CA ILE A 63 -29.33 -14.21 -15.05
C ILE A 63 -29.30 -14.72 -13.60
N ALA A 64 -30.43 -15.20 -13.07
CA ALA A 64 -30.51 -15.70 -11.70
C ALA A 64 -29.61 -16.92 -11.50
N ASP A 65 -29.64 -17.88 -12.44
CA ASP A 65 -28.79 -19.08 -12.40
C ASP A 65 -27.30 -18.71 -12.40
N SER A 66 -26.92 -17.73 -13.22
CA SER A 66 -25.56 -17.18 -13.21
C SER A 66 -25.19 -16.50 -11.89
N LEU A 67 -26.11 -15.78 -11.24
CA LEU A 67 -25.83 -15.15 -9.95
C LEU A 67 -25.71 -16.18 -8.83
N GLU A 68 -26.52 -17.24 -8.86
CA GLU A 68 -26.46 -18.35 -7.91
C GLU A 68 -25.12 -19.08 -8.00
N ARG A 69 -24.71 -19.48 -9.21
CA ARG A 69 -23.39 -20.10 -9.45
C ARG A 69 -22.22 -19.20 -9.03
N PHE A 70 -22.33 -17.89 -9.23
CA PHE A 70 -21.32 -16.94 -8.75
C PHE A 70 -21.23 -16.93 -7.22
N ALA A 71 -22.39 -16.92 -6.54
CA ALA A 71 -22.45 -16.94 -5.09
C ALA A 71 -21.87 -18.25 -4.52
N GLU A 72 -22.21 -19.39 -5.13
CA GLU A 72 -21.67 -20.71 -4.80
C GLU A 72 -20.14 -20.74 -4.92
N ALA A 73 -19.58 -20.23 -6.03
CA ALA A 73 -18.13 -20.12 -6.21
C ALA A 73 -17.47 -19.20 -5.16
N GLY A 74 -18.21 -18.20 -4.67
CA GLY A 74 -17.82 -17.29 -3.59
C GLY A 74 -17.92 -17.90 -2.19
N GLY A 75 -18.36 -19.15 -2.04
CA GLY A 75 -18.47 -19.83 -0.76
C GLY A 75 -19.76 -19.55 0.01
N SER A 76 -20.85 -19.13 -0.68
CA SER A 76 -22.17 -19.01 -0.05
C SER A 76 -22.90 -20.34 0.13
N GLY A 77 -22.35 -21.43 -0.42
CA GLY A 77 -22.89 -22.79 -0.26
C GLY A 77 -22.57 -23.39 1.11
N GLU A 78 -23.29 -24.45 1.48
CA GLU A 78 -23.06 -25.18 2.73
C GLU A 78 -21.81 -26.09 2.68
N GLU A 79 -21.32 -26.40 1.47
CA GLU A 79 -20.18 -27.28 1.27
C GLU A 79 -18.82 -26.55 1.29
N LEU A 80 -17.80 -27.27 1.75
CA LEU A 80 -16.42 -26.78 1.73
C LEU A 80 -15.88 -26.74 0.29
N ASN A 81 -15.75 -25.53 -0.26
CA ASN A 81 -15.10 -25.31 -1.55
C ASN A 81 -13.56 -25.39 -1.40
N ILE A 82 -12.99 -26.57 -1.69
CA ILE A 82 -11.53 -26.81 -1.65
C ILE A 82 -10.80 -25.82 -2.56
N GLY A 83 -11.40 -25.48 -3.71
CA GLY A 83 -10.87 -24.49 -4.62
C GLY A 83 -10.70 -23.12 -3.97
N LEU A 84 -11.75 -22.63 -3.31
CA LEU A 84 -11.69 -21.38 -2.55
C LEU A 84 -10.60 -21.40 -1.46
N LEU A 85 -10.43 -22.52 -0.75
CA LEU A 85 -9.36 -22.68 0.24
C LEU A 85 -7.96 -22.61 -0.40
N LEU A 86 -7.74 -23.34 -1.50
CA LEU A 86 -6.47 -23.32 -2.23
C LEU A 86 -6.18 -21.92 -2.78
N PHE A 87 -7.19 -21.24 -3.33
CA PHE A 87 -7.02 -19.89 -3.83
C PHE A 87 -6.67 -18.91 -2.69
N SER A 88 -7.45 -18.90 -1.60
CA SER A 88 -7.29 -17.92 -0.52
C SER A 88 -6.08 -18.16 0.38
N PHE A 89 -5.71 -19.41 0.66
CA PHE A 89 -4.62 -19.74 1.60
C PHE A 89 -3.29 -20.09 0.94
N LEU A 90 -3.28 -20.39 -0.37
CA LEU A 90 -2.06 -20.75 -1.09
C LEU A 90 -1.77 -19.79 -2.25
N LEU A 91 -2.67 -19.72 -3.24
CA LEU A 91 -2.39 -18.96 -4.47
C LEU A 91 -2.34 -17.45 -4.24
N LEU A 92 -3.32 -16.88 -3.55
CA LEU A 92 -3.42 -15.45 -3.30
C LEU A 92 -2.25 -14.93 -2.42
N PRO A 93 -1.86 -15.58 -1.30
CA PRO A 93 -0.71 -15.13 -0.52
C PRO A 93 0.60 -15.20 -1.30
N ILE A 94 0.84 -16.30 -2.03
CA ILE A 94 2.02 -16.42 -2.91
C ILE A 94 2.03 -15.28 -3.93
N TYR A 95 0.87 -15.00 -4.54
CA TYR A 95 0.74 -13.93 -5.51
C TYR A 95 1.05 -12.56 -4.93
N VAL A 96 0.43 -12.21 -3.81
CA VAL A 96 0.60 -10.91 -3.14
C VAL A 96 2.04 -10.72 -2.67
N VAL A 97 2.69 -11.77 -2.17
CA VAL A 97 4.05 -11.68 -1.63
C VAL A 97 5.12 -11.72 -2.73
N ALA A 98 4.92 -12.52 -3.79
CA ALA A 98 5.93 -12.73 -4.83
C ALA A 98 5.68 -11.92 -6.10
N VAL A 99 4.47 -11.95 -6.66
CA VAL A 99 4.20 -11.43 -8.00
C VAL A 99 3.83 -9.95 -7.98
N LEU A 100 2.96 -9.55 -7.04
CA LEU A 100 2.50 -8.16 -6.92
C LEU A 100 3.65 -7.15 -6.79
N PRO A 101 4.72 -7.38 -5.98
CA PRO A 101 5.82 -6.43 -5.85
C PRO A 101 6.59 -6.23 -7.15
N ALA A 102 6.80 -7.32 -7.91
CA ALA A 102 7.44 -7.24 -9.22
C ALA A 102 6.58 -6.45 -10.22
N ALA A 103 5.26 -6.69 -10.23
CA ALA A 103 4.34 -5.95 -11.08
C ALA A 103 4.31 -4.45 -10.75
N VAL A 104 4.25 -4.08 -9.47
CA VAL A 104 4.31 -2.68 -9.02
C VAL A 104 5.66 -2.05 -9.36
N SER A 105 6.77 -2.78 -9.15
CA SER A 105 8.11 -2.33 -9.52
C SER A 105 8.24 -2.02 -11.01
N SER A 106 7.62 -2.84 -11.88
CA SER A 106 7.58 -2.60 -13.32
C SER A 106 7.00 -1.22 -13.68
N GLN A 107 5.88 -0.85 -13.04
CA GLN A 107 5.20 0.41 -13.28
C GLN A 107 5.92 1.58 -12.64
N LEU A 108 6.62 1.35 -11.53
CA LEU A 108 7.45 2.36 -10.89
C LEU A 108 8.66 2.73 -11.75
N HIS A 109 9.36 1.75 -12.31
CA HIS A 109 10.46 1.98 -13.25
C HIS A 109 9.96 2.62 -14.55
N LEU A 110 8.76 2.25 -15.02
CA LEU A 110 8.11 2.92 -16.15
C LEU A 110 7.90 4.42 -15.88
N VAL A 111 7.29 4.77 -14.74
CA VAL A 111 7.02 6.17 -14.39
C VAL A 111 8.33 6.96 -14.23
N ARG A 112 9.36 6.34 -13.63
CA ARG A 112 10.70 6.92 -13.55
C ARG A 112 11.29 7.21 -14.94
N ALA A 113 11.31 6.22 -15.82
CA ALA A 113 11.83 6.37 -17.18
C ALA A 113 11.05 7.44 -17.97
N ALA A 114 9.72 7.47 -17.83
CA ALA A 114 8.88 8.48 -18.47
C ALA A 114 9.17 9.91 -17.98
N ALA A 115 9.57 10.06 -16.71
CA ALA A 115 9.97 11.35 -16.13
C ALA A 115 11.34 11.81 -16.63
N GLU A 116 12.30 10.89 -16.67
CA GLU A 116 13.65 11.12 -17.18
C GLU A 116 13.68 11.31 -18.71
N GLY A 117 12.57 11.02 -19.41
CA GLY A 117 12.50 11.09 -20.87
C GLY A 117 13.22 9.94 -21.58
N ALA A 118 13.54 8.87 -20.85
CA ALA A 118 14.19 7.68 -21.38
C ALA A 118 13.24 6.84 -22.25
N SER A 119 13.82 6.00 -23.13
CA SER A 119 13.07 4.99 -23.87
C SER A 119 12.50 3.95 -22.92
N VAL A 120 11.29 3.47 -23.23
CA VAL A 120 10.58 2.48 -22.41
C VAL A 120 10.46 1.18 -23.21
N GLY A 121 11.26 0.18 -22.85
CA GLY A 121 11.18 -1.17 -23.42
C GLY A 121 10.52 -2.20 -22.48
N PHE A 122 9.73 -3.12 -23.04
CA PHE A 122 9.12 -4.22 -22.28
C PHE A 122 10.17 -5.08 -21.56
N LYS A 123 11.20 -5.52 -22.27
CA LYS A 123 12.27 -6.39 -21.71
C LYS A 123 13.06 -5.68 -20.60
N GLU A 124 13.34 -4.40 -20.77
CA GLU A 124 14.06 -3.58 -19.79
C GLU A 124 13.25 -3.44 -18.51
N LEU A 125 11.97 -3.09 -18.62
CA LEU A 125 11.08 -2.99 -17.46
C LEU A 125 10.87 -4.34 -16.78
N LEU A 126 10.69 -5.41 -17.55
CA LEU A 126 10.57 -6.76 -16.99
C LEU A 126 11.82 -7.14 -16.19
N LYS A 127 13.02 -6.87 -16.72
CA LYS A 127 14.27 -7.12 -15.99
C LYS A 127 14.37 -6.27 -14.72
N SER A 128 14.06 -4.98 -14.80
CA SER A 128 14.08 -4.06 -13.65
C SER A 128 13.11 -4.47 -12.55
N SER A 129 11.97 -5.05 -12.92
CA SER A 129 10.94 -5.56 -11.99
C SER A 129 11.47 -6.58 -11.00
N PHE A 130 12.53 -7.31 -11.35
CA PHE A 130 13.14 -8.35 -10.51
C PHE A 130 14.49 -7.96 -9.92
N SER A 131 15.00 -6.74 -10.19
CA SER A 131 16.33 -6.29 -9.75
C SER A 131 16.55 -6.38 -8.23
N ARG A 132 15.48 -6.21 -7.44
CA ARG A 132 15.48 -6.30 -5.97
C ARG A 132 14.37 -7.21 -5.46
N PHE A 133 14.14 -8.31 -6.17
CA PHE A 133 13.01 -9.21 -5.90
C PHE A 133 12.92 -9.63 -4.43
N TRP A 134 13.99 -10.21 -3.87
CA TRP A 134 13.97 -10.72 -2.49
C TRP A 134 13.75 -9.64 -1.42
N PRO A 135 14.42 -8.47 -1.46
CA PRO A 135 14.07 -7.35 -0.58
C PRO A 135 12.59 -6.93 -0.68
N MET A 136 12.03 -6.86 -1.89
CA MET A 136 10.62 -6.47 -2.08
C MET A 136 9.66 -7.53 -1.52
N VAL A 137 9.95 -8.81 -1.75
CA VAL A 137 9.21 -9.95 -1.17
C VAL A 137 9.22 -9.88 0.35
N GLY A 138 10.40 -9.74 0.97
CA GLY A 138 10.53 -9.68 2.42
C GLY A 138 9.81 -8.48 3.04
N ASN A 139 9.90 -7.30 2.43
CA ASN A 139 9.18 -6.12 2.92
C ASN A 139 7.66 -6.22 2.68
N THR A 140 7.22 -6.90 1.62
CA THR A 140 5.79 -7.14 1.36
C THR A 140 5.20 -8.12 2.35
N LEU A 141 5.94 -9.19 2.67
CA LEU A 141 5.57 -10.11 3.73
C LEU A 141 5.49 -9.40 5.07
N LEU A 142 6.51 -8.60 5.42
CA LEU A 142 6.51 -7.82 6.67
C LEU A 142 5.33 -6.83 6.73
N PHE A 143 5.06 -6.11 5.64
CA PHE A 143 3.90 -5.22 5.53
C PHE A 143 2.58 -5.98 5.73
N GLY A 144 2.44 -7.14 5.10
CA GLY A 144 1.28 -8.02 5.25
C GLY A 144 1.11 -8.52 6.68
N LEU A 145 2.20 -8.93 7.35
CA LEU A 145 2.18 -9.36 8.75
C LEU A 145 1.80 -8.21 9.70
N ILE A 146 2.29 -7.00 9.44
CA ILE A 146 1.90 -5.81 10.22
C ILE A 146 0.41 -5.53 10.07
N LEU A 147 -0.11 -5.49 8.83
CA LEU A 147 -1.53 -5.24 8.61
C LEU A 147 -2.41 -6.37 9.13
N GLY A 148 -1.99 -7.63 8.98
CA GLY A 148 -2.68 -8.79 9.56
C GLY A 148 -2.70 -8.74 11.08
N GLY A 149 -1.58 -8.39 11.72
CA GLY A 149 -1.50 -8.20 13.17
C GLY A 149 -2.40 -7.06 13.66
N VAL A 150 -2.42 -5.92 12.94
CA VAL A 150 -3.32 -4.79 13.22
C VAL A 150 -4.78 -5.22 13.07
N TYR A 151 -5.13 -5.92 11.98
CA TYR A 151 -6.48 -6.45 11.76
C TYR A 151 -6.90 -7.36 12.92
N MET A 152 -6.05 -8.32 13.30
CA MET A 152 -6.31 -9.27 14.39
C MET A 152 -6.45 -8.57 15.74
N ALA A 153 -5.60 -7.57 16.03
CA ALA A 153 -5.67 -6.81 17.27
C ALA A 153 -6.97 -5.99 17.36
N ILE A 154 -7.32 -5.25 16.30
CA ILE A 154 -8.55 -4.45 16.26
C ILE A 154 -9.77 -5.38 16.30
N SER A 155 -9.80 -6.45 15.50
CA SER A 155 -10.92 -7.38 15.47
C SER A 155 -11.13 -8.07 16.82
N THR A 156 -10.05 -8.43 17.53
CA THR A 156 -10.14 -8.98 18.89
C THR A 156 -10.78 -7.98 19.85
N ILE A 157 -10.31 -6.73 19.85
CA ILE A 157 -10.89 -5.66 20.69
C ILE A 157 -12.37 -5.45 20.37
N VAL A 158 -12.71 -5.44 19.08
CA VAL A 158 -14.09 -5.32 18.58
C VAL A 158 -14.96 -6.48 19.07
N VAL A 159 -14.50 -7.72 18.91
CA VAL A 159 -15.25 -8.92 19.32
C VAL A 159 -15.48 -8.93 20.83
N PHE A 160 -14.47 -8.64 21.64
CA PHE A 160 -14.65 -8.50 23.09
C PHE A 160 -15.64 -7.39 23.43
N GLY A 161 -15.56 -6.24 22.75
CA GLY A 161 -16.52 -5.14 22.91
C GLY A 161 -17.95 -5.57 22.60
N VAL A 162 -18.16 -6.29 21.51
CA VAL A 162 -19.48 -6.84 21.12
C VAL A 162 -19.99 -7.83 22.17
N ILE A 163 -19.14 -8.76 22.64
CA ILE A 163 -19.53 -9.74 23.66
C ILE A 163 -19.94 -9.05 24.95
N ILE A 164 -19.21 -8.02 25.38
CA ILE A 164 -19.55 -7.24 26.58
C ILE A 164 -20.89 -6.52 26.40
N VAL A 165 -21.09 -5.83 25.27
CA VAL A 165 -22.36 -5.13 25.00
C VAL A 165 -23.52 -6.11 24.93
N ALA A 166 -23.34 -7.27 24.28
CA ALA A 166 -24.36 -8.31 24.19
C ALA A 166 -24.71 -8.88 25.58
N ALA A 167 -23.70 -9.22 26.40
CA ALA A 167 -23.92 -9.74 27.75
C ALA A 167 -24.66 -8.74 28.65
N VAL A 168 -24.28 -7.45 28.60
CA VAL A 168 -24.96 -6.37 29.33
C VAL A 168 -26.41 -6.20 28.83
N SER A 169 -26.62 -6.24 27.52
CA SER A 169 -27.96 -6.08 26.92
C SER A 169 -28.88 -7.24 27.29
N ILE A 170 -28.38 -8.48 27.31
CA ILE A 170 -29.15 -9.65 27.76
C ILE A 170 -29.47 -9.53 29.25
N GLY A 171 -28.50 -9.13 30.10
CA GLY A 171 -28.71 -8.94 31.53
C GLY A 171 -29.77 -7.87 31.84
N ILE A 172 -29.71 -6.72 31.15
CA ILE A 172 -30.71 -5.65 31.27
C ILE A 172 -32.07 -6.14 30.76
N GLY A 173 -32.12 -6.82 29.61
CA GLY A 173 -33.35 -7.33 29.02
C GLY A 173 -34.06 -8.36 29.91
N ALA A 174 -33.31 -9.26 30.54
CA ALA A 174 -33.83 -10.22 31.49
C ALA A 174 -34.46 -9.54 32.72
N GLY A 175 -33.80 -8.50 33.26
CA GLY A 175 -34.34 -7.72 34.38
C GLY A 175 -35.61 -6.93 34.02
N ILE A 176 -35.71 -6.40 32.80
CA ILE A 176 -36.91 -5.68 32.32
C ILE A 176 -38.08 -6.66 32.08
N ALA A 177 -37.81 -7.84 31.53
CA ALA A 177 -38.84 -8.86 31.28
C ALA A 177 -39.51 -9.33 32.57
N GLU A 178 -38.77 -9.39 33.69
CA GLU A 178 -39.29 -9.75 35.02
C GLU A 178 -40.28 -8.70 35.56
N ILE A 179 -40.22 -7.45 35.09
CA ILE A 179 -41.12 -6.35 35.47
C ILE A 179 -42.44 -6.40 34.67
N GLY A 180 -42.63 -7.40 33.80
CA GLY A 180 -43.94 -7.77 33.25
C GLY A 180 -44.54 -6.80 32.22
N SER A 181 -43.76 -5.85 31.70
CA SER A 181 -44.16 -4.98 30.61
C SER A 181 -42.99 -4.81 29.65
N ASP A 182 -43.22 -4.96 28.35
CA ASP A 182 -42.39 -4.36 27.30
C ASP A 182 -43.09 -3.05 26.91
N PRO A 183 -42.81 -1.93 27.59
CA PRO A 183 -43.54 -0.69 27.39
C PRO A 183 -43.02 0.09 26.17
N PHE A 184 -41.93 -0.36 25.53
CA PHE A 184 -41.09 0.49 24.69
C PHE A 184 -40.70 -0.09 23.33
N GLY A 185 -41.10 -1.33 22.98
CA GLY A 185 -40.63 -1.96 21.74
C GLY A 185 -39.13 -2.27 21.81
N GLY A 186 -38.69 -2.79 22.97
CA GLY A 186 -37.28 -2.99 23.29
C GLY A 186 -36.50 -3.83 22.28
N SER A 187 -37.18 -4.72 21.56
CA SER A 187 -36.60 -5.52 20.46
C SER A 187 -36.18 -4.68 19.25
N ILE A 188 -36.98 -3.68 18.85
CA ILE A 188 -36.65 -2.79 17.74
C ILE A 188 -35.49 -1.87 18.13
N VAL A 189 -35.54 -1.30 19.34
CA VAL A 189 -34.45 -0.45 19.86
C VAL A 189 -33.14 -1.23 19.95
N LEU A 190 -33.18 -2.49 20.40
CA LEU A 190 -32.02 -3.37 20.44
C LEU A 190 -31.48 -3.68 19.05
N ILE A 191 -32.33 -4.00 18.07
CA ILE A 191 -31.89 -4.24 16.68
C ILE A 191 -31.22 -3.01 16.10
N VAL A 192 -31.82 -1.82 16.26
CA VAL A 192 -31.24 -0.55 15.80
C VAL A 192 -29.90 -0.27 16.49
N LEU A 193 -29.81 -0.50 17.80
CA LEU A 193 -28.58 -0.34 18.57
C LEU A 193 -27.47 -1.28 18.07
N LEU A 194 -27.79 -2.55 17.84
CA LEU A 194 -26.85 -3.54 17.31
C LEU A 194 -26.41 -3.21 15.89
N PHE A 195 -27.32 -2.71 15.05
CA PHE A 195 -26.99 -2.27 13.69
C PHE A 195 -26.07 -1.04 13.70
N VAL A 196 -26.37 -0.03 14.52
CA VAL A 196 -25.51 1.15 14.68
C VAL A 196 -24.14 0.77 15.23
N LEU A 197 -24.10 -0.13 16.22
CA LEU A 197 -22.86 -0.68 16.74
C LEU A 197 -22.07 -1.39 15.65
N TYR A 198 -22.70 -2.28 14.87
CA TYR A 198 -22.07 -2.95 13.74
C TYR A 198 -21.45 -1.95 12.75
N LEU A 199 -22.19 -0.91 12.35
CA LEU A 199 -21.67 0.13 11.46
C LEU A 199 -20.46 0.86 12.06
N LEU A 200 -20.52 1.21 13.35
CA LEU A 200 -19.41 1.86 14.05
C LEU A 200 -18.17 0.97 14.10
N LEU A 201 -18.35 -0.33 14.34
CA LEU A 201 -17.27 -1.31 14.38
C LEU A 201 -16.60 -1.47 13.00
N VAL A 202 -17.40 -1.55 11.93
CA VAL A 202 -16.90 -1.56 10.55
C VAL A 202 -16.09 -0.30 10.28
N VAL A 203 -16.60 0.87 10.64
CA VAL A 203 -15.88 2.15 10.46
C VAL A 203 -14.56 2.16 11.23
N VAL A 204 -14.54 1.75 12.50
CA VAL A 204 -13.32 1.71 13.32
C VAL A 204 -12.30 0.75 12.73
N LEU A 205 -12.72 -0.45 12.34
CA LEU A 205 -11.86 -1.46 11.73
C LEU A 205 -11.25 -0.95 10.42
N THR A 206 -12.08 -0.46 9.50
CA THR A 206 -11.64 0.05 8.20
C THR A 206 -10.77 1.29 8.35
N ALA A 207 -11.10 2.22 9.24
CA ALA A 207 -10.29 3.43 9.48
C ALA A 207 -8.92 3.09 10.10
N GLY A 208 -8.89 2.17 11.07
CA GLY A 208 -7.64 1.71 11.69
C GLY A 208 -6.72 1.04 10.68
N ILE A 209 -7.23 0.10 9.90
CA ILE A 209 -6.46 -0.58 8.85
C ILE A 209 -6.03 0.42 7.77
N GLY A 210 -6.93 1.27 7.30
CA GLY A 210 -6.64 2.29 6.30
C GLY A 210 -5.55 3.27 6.74
N PHE A 211 -5.54 3.64 8.02
CA PHE A 211 -4.47 4.46 8.60
C PHE A 211 -3.09 3.81 8.43
N PHE A 212 -2.93 2.57 8.90
CA PHE A 212 -1.65 1.87 8.82
C PHE A 212 -1.28 1.49 7.38
N ALA A 213 -2.26 1.13 6.55
CA ALA A 213 -2.06 0.83 5.13
C ALA A 213 -1.51 2.03 4.37
N ILE A 214 -2.03 3.24 4.61
CA ILE A 214 -1.48 4.47 4.00
C ILE A 214 -0.07 4.75 4.54
N ARG A 215 0.12 4.69 5.85
CA ARG A 215 1.41 5.05 6.47
C ARG A 215 2.56 4.18 6.00
N PHE A 216 2.33 2.88 5.88
CA PHE A 216 3.33 1.92 5.44
C PHE A 216 3.28 1.64 3.93
N GLY A 217 2.22 2.07 3.23
CA GLY A 217 1.92 1.66 1.86
C GLY A 217 2.95 2.06 0.80
N PHE A 218 3.85 3.01 1.07
CA PHE A 218 4.90 3.44 0.13
C PHE A 218 6.24 2.73 0.35
N TYR A 219 6.25 1.58 1.05
CA TYR A 219 7.46 0.79 1.24
C TYR A 219 8.04 0.25 -0.08
N LEU A 220 7.19 -0.15 -1.05
CA LEU A 220 7.66 -0.75 -2.32
C LEU A 220 8.53 0.22 -3.14
N PRO A 221 8.12 1.47 -3.39
CA PRO A 221 8.95 2.41 -4.11
C PRO A 221 10.27 2.72 -3.42
N VAL A 222 10.27 2.76 -2.08
CA VAL A 222 11.49 2.94 -1.32
C VAL A 222 12.44 1.76 -1.54
N VAL A 223 11.97 0.51 -1.43
CA VAL A 223 12.82 -0.67 -1.66
C VAL A 223 13.33 -0.73 -3.10
N ALA A 224 12.45 -0.45 -4.06
CA ALA A 224 12.73 -0.58 -5.48
C ALA A 224 13.68 0.51 -6.01
N LEU A 225 13.61 1.74 -5.48
CA LEU A 225 14.34 2.89 -6.02
C LEU A 225 15.36 3.55 -5.09
N GLU A 226 15.31 3.32 -3.77
CA GLU A 226 16.25 3.91 -2.81
C GLU A 226 17.24 2.87 -2.25
N ASP A 227 18.46 3.29 -1.88
CA ASP A 227 19.52 2.41 -1.33
C ASP A 227 19.47 2.24 0.20
N GLY A 228 18.26 2.35 0.80
CA GLY A 228 18.07 2.39 2.25
C GLY A 228 17.72 1.06 2.93
N ARG A 229 18.14 0.89 4.19
CA ARG A 229 17.88 -0.33 5.01
C ARG A 229 16.47 -0.40 5.62
N SER A 230 15.74 0.71 5.78
CA SER A 230 14.41 0.74 6.42
C SER A 230 13.35 1.40 5.53
N SER A 231 12.66 0.58 4.74
CA SER A 231 11.66 1.04 3.77
C SER A 231 10.36 1.51 4.45
N LEU A 232 9.88 0.77 5.45
CA LEU A 232 8.66 1.08 6.20
C LEU A 232 8.82 2.38 7.01
N GLY A 233 9.98 2.55 7.65
CA GLY A 233 10.29 3.79 8.38
C GLY A 233 10.37 5.00 7.46
N ARG A 234 10.91 4.83 6.24
CA ARG A 234 10.90 5.87 5.20
C ARG A 234 9.49 6.16 4.68
N SER A 235 8.67 5.14 4.41
CA SER A 235 7.26 5.31 4.04
C SER A 235 6.48 6.10 5.08
N TRP A 236 6.69 5.82 6.37
CA TRP A 236 6.05 6.55 7.46
C TRP A 236 6.39 8.04 7.44
N ARG A 237 7.64 8.39 7.16
CA ARG A 237 8.07 9.80 7.02
C ARG A 237 7.45 10.44 5.79
N LEU A 238 7.52 9.79 4.63
CA LEU A 238 6.99 10.31 3.36
C LEU A 238 5.50 10.65 3.45
N THR A 239 4.73 9.84 4.18
CA THR A 239 3.28 9.98 4.30
C THR A 239 2.84 10.92 5.44
N LYS A 240 3.78 11.34 6.31
CA LYS A 240 3.52 12.27 7.40
C LYS A 240 3.04 13.62 6.82
N GLY A 241 1.99 14.18 7.41
CA GLY A 241 1.37 15.43 6.95
C GLY A 241 0.56 15.35 5.66
N ASN A 242 0.60 14.22 4.93
CA ASN A 242 -0.07 14.06 3.63
C ASN A 242 -1.20 13.01 3.64
N PHE A 243 -1.58 12.49 4.82
CA PHE A 243 -2.55 11.40 4.99
C PHE A 243 -3.85 11.60 4.21
N TRP A 244 -4.56 12.71 4.45
CA TRP A 244 -5.86 12.97 3.83
C TRP A 244 -5.81 13.10 2.32
N ARG A 245 -4.68 13.58 1.80
CA ARG A 245 -4.46 13.70 0.35
C ARG A 245 -4.25 12.33 -0.27
N ILE A 246 -3.43 11.49 0.34
CA ILE A 246 -3.23 10.10 -0.09
C ILE A 246 -4.58 9.36 -0.02
N PHE A 247 -5.28 9.46 1.11
CA PHE A 247 -6.61 8.90 1.29
C PHE A 247 -7.58 9.34 0.18
N GLY A 248 -7.69 10.64 -0.09
CA GLY A 248 -8.57 11.17 -1.13
C GLY A 248 -8.24 10.66 -2.53
N ILE A 249 -6.95 10.54 -2.88
CA ILE A 249 -6.51 9.96 -4.17
C ILE A 249 -6.98 8.52 -4.29
N TYR A 250 -6.67 7.68 -3.29
CA TYR A 250 -7.03 6.26 -3.34
C TYR A 250 -8.53 6.03 -3.19
N PHE A 251 -9.24 6.86 -2.44
CA PHE A 251 -10.69 6.80 -2.34
C PHE A 251 -11.37 7.04 -3.70
N VAL A 252 -10.94 8.07 -4.44
CA VAL A 252 -11.43 8.33 -5.80
C VAL A 252 -11.07 7.19 -6.75
N LEU A 253 -9.83 6.68 -6.69
CA LEU A 253 -9.40 5.53 -7.48
C LEU A 253 -10.25 4.28 -7.19
N SER A 254 -10.61 4.05 -5.93
CA SER A 254 -11.47 2.95 -5.51
C SER A 254 -12.90 3.05 -6.02
N ILE A 255 -13.47 4.26 -6.04
CA ILE A 255 -14.78 4.46 -6.66
C ILE A 255 -14.72 4.18 -8.16
N ILE A 256 -13.73 4.74 -8.87
CA ILE A 256 -13.56 4.54 -10.31
C ILE A 256 -13.40 3.05 -10.60
N TYR A 257 -12.45 2.39 -9.96
CA TYR A 257 -12.20 0.96 -10.13
C TYR A 257 -13.45 0.13 -9.82
N GLY A 258 -14.10 0.37 -8.69
CA GLY A 258 -15.30 -0.35 -8.28
C GLY A 258 -16.43 -0.24 -9.30
N VAL A 259 -16.71 0.97 -9.81
CA VAL A 259 -17.73 1.20 -10.83
C VAL A 259 -17.39 0.47 -12.13
N PHE A 260 -16.14 0.56 -12.61
CA PHE A 260 -15.73 -0.12 -13.84
C PHE A 260 -15.77 -1.64 -13.70
N THR A 261 -15.27 -2.19 -12.60
CA THR A 261 -15.24 -3.63 -12.36
C THR A 261 -16.66 -4.18 -12.20
N MET A 262 -17.48 -3.59 -11.32
CA MET A 262 -18.86 -4.05 -11.09
C MET A 262 -19.74 -3.87 -12.33
N GLY A 263 -19.64 -2.73 -13.02
CA GLY A 263 -20.39 -2.45 -14.24
C GLY A 263 -20.01 -3.39 -15.38
N THR A 264 -18.70 -3.65 -15.56
CA THR A 264 -18.21 -4.63 -16.54
C THR A 264 -18.71 -6.03 -16.21
N TYR A 265 -18.61 -6.44 -14.95
CA TYR A 265 -19.04 -7.77 -14.52
C TYR A 265 -20.54 -7.98 -14.72
N ALA A 266 -21.36 -7.02 -14.28
CA ALA A 266 -22.81 -7.06 -14.46
C ALA A 266 -23.22 -7.09 -15.94
N LEU A 267 -22.56 -6.28 -16.79
CA LEU A 267 -22.79 -6.29 -18.23
C LEU A 267 -22.46 -7.65 -18.85
N LEU A 268 -21.32 -8.24 -18.47
CA LEU A 268 -20.90 -9.54 -19.00
C LEU A 268 -21.81 -10.66 -18.54
N ILE A 269 -22.29 -10.67 -17.29
CA ILE A 269 -23.31 -11.62 -16.85
C ILE A 269 -24.61 -11.43 -17.64
N ALA A 270 -25.04 -10.19 -17.89
CA ALA A 270 -26.27 -9.95 -18.64
C ALA A 270 -26.22 -10.52 -20.07
N VAL A 271 -25.10 -10.29 -20.77
CA VAL A 271 -24.92 -10.65 -22.19
C VAL A 271 -24.39 -12.07 -22.38
N PHE A 272 -23.37 -12.44 -21.62
CA PHE A 272 -22.62 -13.69 -21.79
C PHE A 272 -22.90 -14.71 -20.68
N LYS A 273 -23.76 -14.40 -19.70
CA LYS A 273 -23.95 -15.25 -18.51
C LYS A 273 -22.61 -15.54 -17.84
N LEU A 274 -22.51 -16.61 -17.08
CA LEU A 274 -21.22 -17.09 -16.55
C LEU A 274 -20.44 -17.99 -17.53
N SER A 275 -20.65 -17.84 -18.85
CA SER A 275 -19.89 -18.61 -19.85
C SER A 275 -18.38 -18.35 -19.81
N LEU A 276 -17.57 -19.30 -20.28
CA LEU A 276 -16.11 -19.15 -20.34
C LEU A 276 -15.70 -17.96 -21.21
N LEU A 277 -16.41 -17.69 -22.32
CA LEU A 277 -16.13 -16.51 -23.15
C LEU A 277 -16.35 -15.21 -22.37
N GLY A 278 -17.45 -15.11 -21.61
CA GLY A 278 -17.73 -13.96 -20.76
C GLY A 278 -16.63 -13.74 -19.71
N GLN A 279 -16.17 -14.82 -19.07
CA GLN A 279 -15.07 -14.78 -18.11
C GLN A 279 -13.74 -14.34 -18.75
N LEU A 280 -13.40 -14.87 -19.92
CA LEU A 280 -12.18 -14.48 -20.64
C LEU A 280 -12.18 -12.99 -21.03
N ILE A 281 -13.33 -12.48 -21.49
CA ILE A 281 -13.50 -11.05 -21.78
C ILE A 281 -13.36 -10.24 -20.48
N TYR A 282 -13.97 -10.68 -19.38
CA TYR A 282 -13.82 -10.03 -18.08
C TYR A 282 -12.36 -9.94 -17.63
N ILE A 283 -11.58 -11.01 -17.82
CA ILE A 283 -10.15 -11.02 -17.48
C ILE A 283 -9.41 -9.95 -18.30
N VAL A 284 -9.62 -9.90 -19.62
CA VAL A 284 -8.96 -8.91 -20.50
C VAL A 284 -9.32 -7.48 -20.06
N LEU A 285 -10.59 -7.21 -19.77
CA LEU A 285 -11.05 -5.89 -19.31
C LEU A 285 -10.50 -5.56 -17.92
N SER A 286 -10.42 -6.52 -17.01
CA SER A 286 -9.83 -6.33 -15.67
C SER A 286 -8.35 -6.00 -15.77
N LEU A 287 -7.60 -6.70 -16.62
CA LEU A 287 -6.19 -6.42 -16.90
C LEU A 287 -5.97 -5.02 -17.51
N LEU A 288 -6.93 -4.53 -18.28
CA LEU A 288 -6.91 -3.17 -18.83
C LEU A 288 -7.08 -2.10 -17.74
N ILE A 289 -7.83 -2.41 -16.69
CA ILE A 289 -8.15 -1.47 -15.62
C ILE A 289 -7.06 -1.47 -14.53
N THR A 290 -6.44 -2.61 -14.23
CA THR A 290 -5.43 -2.77 -13.15
C THR A 290 -4.35 -1.67 -13.07
N PRO A 291 -3.76 -1.17 -14.17
CA PRO A 291 -2.75 -0.10 -14.12
C PRO A 291 -3.23 1.21 -13.50
N ILE A 292 -4.55 1.43 -13.40
CA ILE A 292 -5.16 2.60 -12.79
C ILE A 292 -4.79 2.76 -11.31
N TYR A 293 -4.32 1.72 -10.63
CA TYR A 293 -3.77 1.85 -9.28
C TYR A 293 -2.25 1.97 -9.24
N MET A 294 -1.56 1.23 -10.09
CA MET A 294 -0.10 1.14 -10.03
C MET A 294 0.60 2.41 -10.52
N ILE A 295 0.10 3.03 -11.59
CA ILE A 295 0.70 4.25 -12.13
C ILE A 295 0.48 5.44 -11.18
N PRO A 296 -0.75 5.72 -10.69
CA PRO A 296 -0.94 6.75 -9.67
C PRO A 296 -0.17 6.51 -8.38
N TYR A 297 0.06 5.25 -8.01
CA TYR A 297 0.92 4.92 -6.87
C TYR A 297 2.36 5.39 -7.07
N ALA A 298 2.96 5.10 -8.22
CA ALA A 298 4.28 5.59 -8.55
C ALA A 298 4.33 7.13 -8.67
N VAL A 299 3.33 7.75 -9.31
CA VAL A 299 3.24 9.22 -9.43
C VAL A 299 3.08 9.89 -8.06
N THR A 300 2.26 9.33 -7.18
CA THR A 300 2.08 9.83 -5.81
C THR A 300 3.36 9.68 -5.01
N TYR A 301 4.12 8.60 -5.19
CA TYR A 301 5.42 8.45 -4.56
C TYR A 301 6.40 9.57 -4.95
N PHE A 302 6.55 9.88 -6.24
CA PHE A 302 7.42 10.96 -6.70
C PHE A 302 6.97 12.33 -6.17
N ASP A 303 5.66 12.57 -6.08
CA ASP A 303 5.12 13.78 -5.46
C ASP A 303 5.44 13.87 -3.95
N LEU A 304 5.25 12.78 -3.21
CA LEU A 304 5.56 12.74 -1.78
C LEU A 304 7.05 12.99 -1.54
N ARG A 305 7.90 12.43 -2.40
CA ARG A 305 9.35 12.64 -2.35
C ARG A 305 9.70 14.12 -2.50
N VAL A 306 9.17 14.80 -3.51
CA VAL A 306 9.39 16.22 -3.76
C VAL A 306 8.93 17.08 -2.58
N ARG A 307 7.78 16.76 -1.99
CA ARG A 307 7.25 17.48 -0.82
C ARG A 307 8.11 17.34 0.42
N ASN A 308 8.60 16.13 0.69
CA ASN A 308 9.42 15.86 1.87
C ASN A 308 10.84 16.39 1.70
N GLU A 309 11.47 16.15 0.55
CA GLU A 309 12.84 16.62 0.28
C GLU A 309 12.92 18.15 0.21
N GLY A 310 11.90 18.82 -0.37
CA GLY A 310 11.82 20.28 -0.33
C GLY A 310 11.69 20.83 1.11
N ALA A 311 10.82 20.24 1.92
CA ALA A 311 10.63 20.64 3.31
C ALA A 311 11.87 20.39 4.18
N ASP A 312 12.62 19.31 3.93
CA ASP A 312 13.87 19.01 4.62
C ASP A 312 14.97 20.03 4.27
N LEU A 313 15.08 20.42 2.99
CA LEU A 313 16.02 21.45 2.54
C LEU A 313 15.72 22.82 3.13
N GLU A 314 14.44 23.23 3.16
CA GLU A 314 14.03 24.49 3.79
C GLU A 314 14.40 24.54 5.27
N GLN A 315 14.22 23.44 6.00
CA GLN A 315 14.62 23.33 7.41
C GLN A 315 16.15 23.42 7.58
N MET A 316 16.91 22.75 6.71
CA MET A 316 18.38 22.82 6.75
C MET A 316 18.90 24.23 6.46
N LEU A 317 18.30 24.92 5.49
CA LEU A 317 18.65 26.31 5.15
C LEU A 317 18.29 27.27 6.30
N ALA A 318 17.10 27.12 6.90
CA ALA A 318 16.69 27.91 8.05
C ALA A 318 17.62 27.67 9.27
N ALA A 319 18.00 26.42 9.53
CA ALA A 319 18.96 26.08 10.59
C ALA A 319 20.35 26.66 10.32
N GLY A 320 20.84 26.61 9.07
CA GLY A 320 22.12 27.20 8.67
C GLY A 320 22.14 28.73 8.78
N GLN A 321 21.04 29.40 8.43
CA GLN A 321 20.88 30.85 8.62
C GLN A 321 20.87 31.24 10.10
N SER A 322 20.23 30.44 10.95
CA SER A 322 20.25 30.65 12.41
C SER A 322 21.66 30.55 13.01
N TYR A 323 22.52 29.67 12.48
CA TYR A 323 23.93 29.58 12.90
C TYR A 323 24.79 30.75 12.37
N GLY A 324 24.53 31.23 11.15
CA GLY A 324 25.21 32.42 10.58
C GLY A 324 24.93 33.72 11.37
N SER A 325 23.78 33.79 12.05
CA SER A 325 23.43 34.93 12.90
C SER A 325 24.17 34.97 14.25
N TYR A 326 24.72 33.85 14.72
CA TYR A 326 25.54 33.82 15.95
C TYR A 326 27.03 34.10 15.70
N GLY A 327 27.53 33.84 14.48
CA GLY A 327 28.91 34.13 14.08
C GLY A 327 29.17 35.59 13.68
N SER A 328 28.14 36.44 13.67
CA SER A 328 28.19 37.83 13.22
C SER A 328 27.85 38.85 14.31
N GLN A 329 27.80 38.45 15.58
CA GLN A 329 27.87 39.45 16.66
C GLN A 329 29.26 40.11 16.58
N PRO A 330 29.34 41.44 16.39
CA PRO A 330 30.60 42.14 16.56
C PRO A 330 31.06 41.87 17.98
N VAL A 331 32.31 41.43 18.15
CA VAL A 331 32.98 41.56 19.44
C VAL A 331 32.92 43.04 19.76
N GLU A 332 32.02 43.45 20.67
CA GLU A 332 32.07 44.78 21.25
C GLU A 332 33.42 44.89 21.94
N THR A 333 34.37 45.53 21.25
CA THR A 333 35.58 46.06 21.87
C THR A 333 35.14 47.21 22.76
N GLY A 334 34.66 46.86 23.96
CA GLY A 334 34.42 47.80 25.03
C GLY A 334 35.75 48.33 25.55
N ASP A 335 36.08 49.55 25.12
CA ASP A 335 37.10 50.37 25.76
C ASP A 335 36.70 50.61 27.23
N ALA A 336 37.41 50.00 28.16
CA ALA A 336 37.47 50.42 29.54
C ALA A 336 38.87 50.21 30.08
N ALA A 337 39.61 51.32 30.11
CA ALA A 337 40.91 51.44 30.72
C ALA A 337 40.93 50.95 32.18
N GLY A 338 42.03 50.30 32.55
CA GLY A 338 42.57 50.31 33.90
C GLY A 338 42.26 49.09 34.77
N ARG A 339 43.17 48.11 34.76
CA ARG A 339 43.88 47.65 35.97
C ARG A 339 44.97 46.64 35.60
N GLU A 340 46.21 47.03 35.87
CA GLU A 340 47.36 46.14 35.99
C GLU A 340 47.07 45.06 37.05
N ASN A 341 47.30 43.79 36.70
CA ASN A 341 48.27 42.94 37.39
C ASN A 341 48.20 41.49 36.89
N GLY A 342 49.37 40.93 36.59
CA GLY A 342 49.68 39.56 36.99
C GLY A 342 49.64 38.47 35.93
N SER A 343 50.86 38.14 35.48
CA SER A 343 51.33 36.77 35.21
C SER A 343 51.04 36.14 33.85
N LEU A 344 52.13 36.11 33.07
CA LEU A 344 52.46 35.23 31.95
C LEU A 344 52.13 33.75 32.20
N ALA A 345 51.53 33.08 31.21
CA ALA A 345 51.80 31.67 30.93
C ALA A 345 51.60 31.39 29.42
N LYS A 346 52.69 30.98 28.76
CA LYS A 346 52.75 30.51 27.36
C LYS A 346 52.05 29.16 27.19
N PRO A 347 51.67 28.78 25.95
CA PRO A 347 51.04 27.48 25.67
C PRO A 347 52.08 26.35 25.67
N SER A 348 51.69 25.18 26.20
CA SER A 348 52.47 23.94 26.09
C SER A 348 52.08 23.16 24.84
N PRO A 349 53.03 22.54 24.12
CA PRO A 349 52.77 21.80 22.89
C PRO A 349 52.43 20.31 23.15
N GLU A 350 51.58 19.77 22.27
CA GLU A 350 51.71 18.47 21.59
C GLU A 350 51.80 17.16 22.42
N ARG A 351 50.85 16.24 22.17
CA ARG A 351 51.07 14.78 22.20
C ARG A 351 50.16 14.07 21.19
N GLU A 352 50.72 13.74 20.03
CA GLU A 352 50.43 12.49 19.31
C GLU A 352 50.90 11.29 20.15
N PRO A 353 50.26 10.12 20.04
CA PRO A 353 50.94 8.86 20.21
C PRO A 353 51.23 8.21 18.85
N ALA A 354 52.49 7.87 18.71
CA ALA A 354 53.14 7.29 17.56
C ALA A 354 52.65 5.87 17.22
N ASP A 355 52.65 5.64 15.91
CA ASP A 355 52.75 4.37 15.23
C ASP A 355 54.10 3.68 15.57
N ALA A 356 54.03 2.45 16.08
CA ALA A 356 55.17 1.54 16.18
C ALA A 356 54.65 0.11 16.41
N ASN A 357 54.58 -0.73 15.38
CA ASN A 357 55.64 -1.71 15.15
C ASN A 357 55.39 -2.52 13.87
N ARG A 358 56.43 -2.64 13.06
CA ARG A 358 56.49 -3.30 11.75
C ARG A 358 57.64 -4.31 11.83
N SER A 359 57.33 -5.61 11.83
CA SER A 359 58.24 -6.76 11.62
C SER A 359 57.45 -8.00 12.05
N GLU A 360 57.22 -9.09 11.32
CA GLU A 360 57.92 -9.73 10.20
C GLU A 360 56.94 -10.73 9.54
N GLU A 361 56.97 -10.83 8.22
CA GLU A 361 56.58 -12.01 7.44
C GLU A 361 57.83 -12.92 7.39
N PRO A 362 57.76 -14.28 7.46
CA PRO A 362 57.39 -15.04 6.27
C PRO A 362 56.72 -16.43 6.41
N GLU A 363 56.21 -16.84 5.25
CA GLU A 363 56.25 -18.18 4.66
C GLU A 363 55.06 -19.15 4.76
N ARG A 364 54.50 -19.38 3.57
CA ARG A 364 53.85 -20.57 2.99
C ARG A 364 53.87 -21.86 3.81
N LYS A 365 52.73 -22.55 3.83
CA LYS A 365 52.62 -23.91 3.26
C LYS A 365 51.17 -24.29 2.95
N ASN A 366 51.05 -25.02 1.84
CA ASN A 366 49.86 -25.71 1.36
C ASN A 366 49.25 -26.65 2.40
N ASP A 367 47.93 -26.78 2.40
CA ASP A 367 47.21 -28.01 2.06
C ASP A 367 45.79 -27.68 1.58
#